data_AF-A0A2J0YU89-F1
#
_entry.id   AF-A0A2J0YU89-F1
#
_cell.length_a   1.000
_cell.length_b   1.000
_cell.length_c   1.000
_cell.angle_alpha   90.00
_cell.angle_beta   90.00
_cell.angle_gamma   90.00
#
_symmetry.space_group_name_H-M   'P 1'
#
loop_
_entity.id
_entity.type
_entity.pdbx_description
1 polymer ?
#
loop_
_entity_poly.entity_id
_entity_poly.type
_entity_poly.pdbx_seq_one_letter_code
_entity_poly.pdbx_strand_id
1 'polypeptide(L)'
;MLDNVPDFIATREQADAVFEEFFKTGDLDLFSRHRAAMIDDVHRGSLAIMRGSGNELGPFEEFISALEEHGIITMDEAFALGDRYIAYKRTKAA
;
A
#
# COMPACT_ATOMS: atom_id res chain seq x y z
N MET A 1 -6.11 -10.30 12.25
CA MET A 1 -7.60 -10.12 12.28
C MET A 1 -7.93 -8.88 11.45
N LEU A 2 -7.93 -9.04 10.13
CA LEU A 2 -8.37 -8.01 9.19
C LEU A 2 -9.89 -7.91 9.05
N ASP A 3 -10.63 -8.83 9.67
CA ASP A 3 -12.10 -8.89 9.60
C ASP A 3 -12.80 -7.60 10.08
N ASN A 4 -12.08 -6.77 10.83
CA ASN A 4 -12.57 -5.48 11.33
C ASN A 4 -12.01 -4.26 10.58
N VAL A 5 -11.13 -4.46 9.59
CA VAL A 5 -10.60 -3.36 8.77
C VAL A 5 -11.47 -3.20 7.53
N PRO A 6 -12.12 -2.03 7.33
CA PRO A 6 -12.95 -1.78 6.17
C PRO A 6 -12.13 -1.79 4.88
N ASP A 7 -12.80 -2.06 3.75
CA ASP A 7 -12.14 -2.05 2.43
C ASP A 7 -11.58 -0.65 2.11
N PHE A 8 -12.36 0.41 2.36
CA PHE A 8 -11.87 1.79 2.29
C PHE A 8 -11.19 2.17 3.60
N ILE A 9 -9.89 2.48 3.54
CA ILE A 9 -9.13 2.97 4.68
C ILE A 9 -9.32 4.48 4.77
N ALA A 10 -9.82 4.94 5.92
CA ALA A 10 -10.09 6.35 6.19
C ALA A 10 -9.25 6.92 7.34
N THR A 11 -8.57 6.06 8.11
CA THR A 11 -7.80 6.48 9.28
C THR A 11 -6.43 5.84 9.34
N ARG A 12 -5.54 6.47 10.10
CA ARG A 12 -4.17 6.01 10.31
C ARG A 12 -4.13 4.63 10.98
N GLU A 13 -5.00 4.40 11.97
CA GLU A 13 -5.06 3.15 12.72
C GLU A 13 -5.48 1.98 11.83
N GLN A 14 -6.39 2.23 10.87
CA GLN A 14 -6.79 1.23 9.88
C GLN A 14 -5.64 0.90 8.93
N ALA A 15 -4.89 1.90 8.47
CA ALA A 15 -3.70 1.70 7.64
C ALA A 15 -2.62 0.88 8.38
N ASP A 16 -2.34 1.23 9.64
CA ASP A 16 -1.36 0.52 10.47
C ASP A 16 -1.75 -0.94 10.69
N ALA A 17 -3.05 -1.24 10.86
CA ALA A 17 -3.54 -2.62 10.97
C ALA A 17 -3.28 -3.45 9.70
N VAL A 18 -3.44 -2.84 8.51
CA VAL A 18 -3.12 -3.50 7.23
C VAL A 18 -1.62 -3.78 7.14
N PHE A 19 -0.77 -2.79 7.46
CA PHE A 19 0.68 -2.97 7.43
C PHE A 19 1.16 -4.02 8.44
N GLU A 20 0.61 -4.04 9.65
CA GLU A 20 0.94 -5.06 10.64
C GLU A 20 0.60 -6.47 10.16
N GLU A 21 -0.57 -6.67 9.56
CA GLU A 21 -0.96 -7.98 9.03
C GLU A 21 -0.03 -8.39 7.88
N PHE A 22 0.30 -7.45 6.99
CA PHE A 22 1.29 -7.69 5.93
C PHE A 22 2.65 -8.10 6.49
N PHE A 23 3.20 -7.39 7.48
CA PHE A 23 4.52 -7.76 8.04
C PHE A 23 4.50 -9.08 8.82
N LYS A 24 3.33 -9.53 9.30
CA LYS A 24 3.16 -10.85 9.95
C LYS A 24 3.08 -11.98 8.93
N THR A 25 2.32 -11.79 7.85
CA THR A 25 1.95 -12.86 6.90
C THR A 25 2.80 -12.87 5.64
N GLY A 26 3.24 -11.70 5.20
CA GLY A 26 3.85 -11.47 3.89
C GLY A 26 2.87 -11.44 2.73
N ASP A 27 1.56 -11.42 3.00
CA ASP A 27 0.53 -11.47 1.97
C ASP A 27 0.33 -10.11 1.30
N LEU A 28 0.75 -10.01 0.03
CA LEU A 28 0.61 -8.80 -0.78
C LEU A 28 -0.83 -8.59 -1.29
N ASP A 29 -1.66 -9.64 -1.34
CA ASP A 29 -3.03 -9.53 -1.84
C ASP A 29 -3.92 -8.70 -0.91
N LEU A 30 -3.50 -8.55 0.35
CA LEU A 30 -4.13 -7.64 1.33
C LEU A 30 -4.25 -6.22 0.78
N PHE A 31 -3.22 -5.72 0.11
CA PHE A 31 -3.21 -4.37 -0.44
C PHE A 31 -4.13 -4.21 -1.64
N SER A 32 -4.28 -5.26 -2.45
CA SER A 32 -5.09 -5.25 -3.67
C SER A 32 -6.56 -4.90 -3.37
N ARG A 33 -7.12 -5.44 -2.28
CA ARG A 33 -8.49 -5.13 -1.84
C ARG A 33 -8.66 -3.66 -1.48
N HIS A 34 -7.78 -3.15 -0.62
CA HIS A 34 -7.89 -1.79 -0.09
C HIS A 34 -7.60 -0.75 -1.15
N ARG A 35 -6.57 -0.97 -1.97
CA ARG A 35 -6.24 -0.13 -3.11
C ARG A 35 -7.44 0.01 -4.06
N ALA A 36 -8.09 -1.09 -4.44
CA ALA A 36 -9.22 -1.05 -5.38
C ALA A 36 -10.39 -0.18 -4.89
N ALA A 37 -10.58 -0.10 -3.57
CA ALA A 37 -11.60 0.72 -2.93
C ALA A 37 -11.20 2.20 -2.77
N MET A 38 -9.90 2.50 -2.75
CA MET A 38 -9.37 3.85 -2.47
C MET A 38 -8.93 4.63 -3.71
N ILE A 39 -8.48 3.96 -4.78
CA ILE A 39 -8.03 4.62 -6.01
C ILE A 39 -9.23 5.05 -6.86
N ASP A 40 -9.18 6.27 -7.37
CA ASP A 40 -10.14 6.76 -8.36
C ASP A 40 -9.77 6.32 -9.80
N ASP A 41 -10.67 6.56 -10.76
CA ASP A 41 -10.46 6.16 -12.15
C ASP A 41 -9.30 6.91 -12.83
N VAL A 42 -8.94 8.11 -12.33
CA VAL A 42 -7.80 8.89 -12.84
C VAL A 42 -6.49 8.24 -12.40
N HIS A 43 -6.40 7.86 -11.13
CA HIS A 43 -5.26 7.17 -10.54
C HIS A 43 -5.08 5.77 -11.17
N ARG A 44 -6.18 5.07 -11.48
CA ARG A 44 -6.13 3.83 -12.29
C ARG A 44 -5.54 4.05 -13.68
N GLY A 45 -5.90 5.16 -14.33
CA GLY A 45 -5.34 5.56 -15.63
C GLY A 45 -3.83 5.80 -15.57
N SER A 46 -3.35 6.52 -14.57
CA SER A 46 -1.91 6.77 -14.34
C SER A 46 -1.14 5.47 -14.10
N LEU A 47 -1.67 4.56 -13.29
CA LEU A 47 -1.06 3.26 -13.03
C LEU A 47 -1.02 2.36 -14.28
N ALA A 48 -2.06 2.43 -15.12
CA ALA A 48 -2.08 1.73 -16.40
C ALA A 48 -1.00 2.25 -17.37
N ILE A 49 -0.70 3.56 -17.35
CA ILE A 49 0.37 4.17 -18.17
C ILE A 49 1.76 3.76 -17.70
N MET A 50 1.95 3.60 -16.38
CA MET A 50 3.23 3.17 -15.80
C MET A 50 3.52 1.68 -16.03
N ARG A 51 2.49 0.89 -16.36
CA ARG A 51 2.61 -0.54 -16.69
C ARG A 51 3.43 -0.75 -17.97
N GLY A 52 4.48 -1.56 -17.89
CA GLY A 52 5.44 -1.85 -18.96
C GLY A 52 6.63 -0.88 -19.03
N SER A 53 6.68 0.15 -18.17
CA SER A 53 7.75 1.17 -18.18
C SER A 53 9.01 0.79 -17.40
N GLY A 54 8.98 -0.30 -16.62
CA GLY A 54 10.03 -0.64 -15.66
C GLY A 54 9.93 0.13 -14.34
N ASN A 55 9.06 1.14 -14.25
CA ASN A 55 8.70 1.88 -13.03
C ASN A 55 7.31 1.48 -12.50
N GLU A 56 6.94 0.22 -12.66
CA GLU A 56 5.64 -0.27 -12.17
C GLU A 56 5.59 -0.20 -10.64
N LEU A 57 4.56 0.45 -10.12
CA LEU A 57 4.26 0.39 -8.70
C LEU A 57 3.62 -0.96 -8.38
N GLY A 58 4.12 -1.63 -7.35
CA GLY A 58 3.50 -2.84 -6.82
C GLY A 58 2.31 -2.52 -5.90
N PRO A 59 1.54 -3.54 -5.47
CA PRO A 59 0.38 -3.34 -4.62
C PRO A 59 0.67 -2.55 -3.34
N PHE A 60 1.87 -2.71 -2.78
CA PHE A 60 2.33 -1.98 -1.59
C PHE A 60 2.53 -0.49 -1.90
N GLU A 61 3.27 -0.17 -2.95
CA GLU A 61 3.58 1.21 -3.35
C GLU A 61 2.30 1.97 -3.75
N GLU A 62 1.40 1.31 -4.48
CA GLU A 62 0.09 1.87 -4.86
C GLU A 62 -0.80 2.13 -3.64
N PHE A 63 -0.78 1.24 -2.64
CA PHE A 63 -1.54 1.43 -1.40
C PHE A 63 -1.01 2.61 -0.59
N ILE A 64 0.31 2.76 -0.46
CA ILE A 64 0.92 3.93 0.20
C ILE A 64 0.56 5.23 -0.52
N SER A 65 0.63 5.24 -1.85
CA SER A 65 0.25 6.41 -2.64
C SER A 65 -1.21 6.80 -2.37
N ALA A 66 -2.12 5.82 -2.31
CA ALA A 66 -3.52 6.08 -1.99
C ALA A 66 -3.68 6.65 -0.57
N LEU A 67 -2.96 6.13 0.43
CA LEU A 67 -3.05 6.68 1.78
C LEU A 67 -2.56 8.13 1.87
N GLU A 68 -1.51 8.48 1.12
CA GLU A 68 -0.97 9.83 1.06
C GLU A 68 -1.93 10.80 0.36
N GLU A 69 -2.48 10.41 -0.80
CA GLU A 69 -3.47 11.21 -1.54
C GLU A 69 -4.73 11.51 -0.73
N HIS A 70 -5.16 10.57 0.12
CA HIS A 70 -6.30 10.75 1.02
C HIS A 70 -5.93 11.46 2.33
N GLY A 71 -4.67 11.88 2.51
CA GLY A 71 -4.19 12.61 3.69
C GLY A 71 -4.15 11.76 4.98
N ILE A 72 -4.16 10.43 4.84
CA ILE A 72 -4.12 9.49 5.97
C ILE A 72 -2.69 9.35 6.51
N ILE A 73 -1.71 9.48 5.62
CA ILE A 73 -0.29 9.53 5.94
C ILE A 73 0.34 10.72 5.22
N THR A 74 1.46 11.20 5.75
CA THR A 74 2.30 12.21 5.11
C THR A 74 3.27 11.58 4.10
N MET A 75 3.82 12.39 3.21
CA MET A 75 4.86 11.97 2.27
C MET A 75 6.11 11.41 2.98
N ASP A 76 6.51 11.99 4.12
CA ASP A 76 7.64 11.49 4.91
C ASP A 76 7.36 10.09 5.49
N GLU A 77 6.13 9.86 5.94
CA GLU A 77 5.70 8.54 6.42
C GLU A 77 5.62 7.51 5.29
N ALA A 78 5.19 7.93 4.10
CA ALA A 78 5.22 7.09 2.91
C ALA A 78 6.64 6.62 2.59
N PHE A 79 7.64 7.51 2.64
CA PHE A 79 9.05 7.13 2.45
C PHE A 79 9.54 6.18 3.54
N ALA A 80 9.25 6.46 4.82
CA ALA A 80 9.65 5.59 5.92
C ALA A 80 9.05 4.17 5.81
N LEU A 81 7.79 4.06 5.35
CA LEU A 81 7.15 2.77 5.06
C LEU A 81 7.80 2.05 3.88
N GLY A 82 8.17 2.79 2.83
CA GLY A 82 8.95 2.27 1.69
C GLY A 82 10.28 1.66 2.12
N ASP A 83 11.06 2.36 2.95
CA ASP A 83 12.32 1.86 3.49
C ASP A 83 12.12 0.57 4.31
N ARG A 84 11.07 0.54 5.14
CA ARG A 84 10.72 -0.64 5.95
C ARG A 84 10.36 -1.84 5.06
N TYR A 85 9.64 -1.62 3.96
CA TYR A 85 9.32 -2.69 3.01
C TYR A 85 10.56 -3.20 2.26
N ILE A 86 11.47 -2.32 1.86
CA ILE A 86 12.75 -2.73 1.26
C ILE A 86 13.55 -3.59 2.23
N ALA A 87 13.63 -3.18 3.50
CA ALA A 87 14.29 -3.98 4.54
C ALA A 87 13.62 -5.35 4.71
N TYR A 88 12.29 -5.42 4.75
CA TYR A 88 11.54 -6.68 4.80
C TYR A 88 11.80 -7.60 3.59
N LYS A 89 11.82 -7.06 2.36
CA LYS A 89 12.16 -7.85 1.17
C LYS A 89 13.56 -8.46 1.28
N ARG A 90 14.53 -7.71 1.81
CA ARG A 90 15.90 -8.19 2.03
C ARG A 90 15.98 -9.32 3.08
N THR A 91 15.16 -9.27 4.13
CA THR A 91 15.15 -10.35 5.14
C THR A 91 14.48 -11.63 4.65
N LYS A 92 13.56 -11.54 3.68
CA LYS A 92 12.92 -12.72 3.06
C LYS A 92 13.70 -13.33 1.90
N ALA A 93 14.61 -12.58 1.28
CA ALA A 93 15.47 -13.05 0.21
C ALA A 93 16.77 -13.74 0.69
N ALA A 94 17.05 -13.66 2.00
CA ALA A 94 18.18 -14.30 2.68
C ALA A 94 17.81 -15.67 3.23
#